data_AF-A0A7C6W438-F1
#
_entry.id   AF-A0A7C6W438-F1
#
_cell.length_a   1.000
_cell.length_b   1.000
_cell.length_c   1.000
_cell.angle_alpha   90.00
_cell.angle_beta   90.00
_cell.angle_gamma   90.00
#
_symmetry.space_group_name_H-M   'P 1'
#
loop_
_entity.id
_entity.type
_entity.pdbx_description
1 polymer ?
#
loop_
_entity_poly.entity_id
_entity_poly.type
_entity_poly.pdbx_seq_one_letter_code
_entity_poly.pdbx_strand_id
1 'polypeptide(L)'
;MVITLIKNHFKRSKPRLNNINTKNILGLILLGILSVLILGIFGYILLLLTQTFARLRLPDVYLKTVFFILLGVLTIYEVFNIIKQLYQSKDNHIYMKLPIEKEKVFLSKIIYLYLKQLAISLVFLFATAGIYGFVETDITFFYFIRLLVIALIIPFLSLILASLLSIPVSFIMGYIRKNKFLLIASITIVIGAFFIVYIQFINVVLSFIDLTSASSSPIIDPLIIENLRASTNNLYISSLFYNLLMNQSFIQSLLILVLVLGALMIGVYFLLKYFYFKALNKENERIDVEIKKEVKLNKPVIAIFKKELITLTRNPDYAFQAVVLNVLMPIFIFLTIRLTYRAGEATVGREIVPGITLLTVLVFILLTNSFQGMIISREKEAHYITKIIPVKIIHQLFAKIGFGYILNFLMTIVTITIVTSMQYINLMEGIVIFILSIIFSTGYTLTLVSSDYENPQLTSNEGGFEEGLNMYKTLFVGLFLAIIVGVVFSVTPFIRKLFLSQRVFEFFGLFVIKLDANKINYLLYGAIVLILLIYMIISIIRIRKVVNNK
;
A
#
# COMPACT_ATOMS: atom_id res chain seq x y z
N MET A 1 -26.64 -24.42 -8.30
CA MET A 1 -26.73 -23.06 -8.90
C MET A 1 -25.87 -22.03 -8.15
N VAL A 2 -26.08 -21.80 -6.85
CA VAL A 2 -25.25 -20.89 -6.03
C VAL A 2 -23.77 -21.26 -6.07
N ILE A 3 -23.44 -22.55 -5.91
CA ILE A 3 -22.06 -23.06 -6.03
C ILE A 3 -21.45 -22.77 -7.42
N THR A 4 -22.26 -22.87 -8.48
CA THR A 4 -21.84 -22.57 -9.86
C THR A 4 -21.53 -21.08 -10.04
N LEU A 5 -22.34 -20.20 -9.45
CA LEU A 5 -22.10 -18.75 -9.44
C LEU A 5 -20.83 -18.40 -8.63
N ILE A 6 -20.64 -19.01 -7.47
CA ILE A 6 -19.41 -18.85 -6.66
C ILE A 6 -18.18 -19.31 -7.47
N LYS A 7 -18.25 -20.48 -8.12
CA LYS A 7 -17.17 -20.98 -8.98
C LYS A 7 -16.87 -20.01 -10.12
N ASN A 8 -17.89 -19.38 -10.71
CA ASN A 8 -17.69 -18.37 -11.75
C ASN A 8 -17.06 -17.08 -11.21
N HIS A 9 -17.42 -16.63 -10.01
CA HIS A 9 -16.76 -15.49 -9.35
C HIS A 9 -15.27 -15.77 -9.12
N PHE A 10 -14.93 -16.95 -8.58
CA PHE A 10 -13.52 -17.35 -8.43
C PHE A 10 -12.81 -17.63 -9.75
N LYS A 11 -13.50 -18.15 -10.78
CA LYS A 11 -12.90 -18.40 -12.09
C LYS A 11 -12.60 -17.10 -12.85
N ARG A 12 -13.39 -16.04 -12.62
CA ARG A 12 -13.08 -14.68 -13.09
C ARG A 12 -11.90 -14.07 -12.34
N SER A 13 -11.77 -14.34 -11.03
CA SER A 13 -10.65 -13.83 -10.23
C SER A 13 -9.36 -14.63 -10.38
N LYS A 14 -9.41 -15.86 -10.92
CA LYS A 14 -8.22 -16.70 -11.12
C LYS A 14 -7.46 -16.31 -12.40
N PRO A 15 -6.12 -16.19 -12.33
CA PRO A 15 -5.30 -15.93 -13.51
C PRO A 15 -5.41 -17.11 -14.50
N ARG A 16 -5.58 -16.81 -15.79
CA ARG A 16 -5.51 -17.82 -16.87
C ARG A 16 -4.04 -18.04 -17.23
N LEU A 17 -3.37 -18.94 -16.51
CA LEU A 17 -1.94 -19.29 -16.66
C LEU A 17 -1.54 -19.87 -18.04
N ASN A 18 -2.41 -19.89 -19.05
CA ASN A 18 -2.16 -20.55 -20.34
C ASN A 18 -1.26 -19.76 -21.31
N ASN A 19 -0.95 -18.47 -21.04
CA ASN A 19 -0.18 -17.60 -21.95
C ASN A 19 1.08 -16.98 -21.29
N ILE A 20 1.79 -17.72 -20.44
CA ILE A 20 2.98 -17.19 -19.76
C ILE A 20 4.20 -17.28 -20.71
N ASN A 21 4.57 -16.15 -21.32
CA ASN A 21 5.86 -16.00 -22.00
C ASN A 21 7.03 -16.19 -21.02
N THR A 22 8.18 -16.69 -21.49
CA THR A 22 9.41 -16.90 -20.68
C THR A 22 9.89 -15.66 -19.92
N LYS A 23 9.64 -14.45 -20.46
CA LYS A 23 9.93 -13.17 -19.78
C LYS A 23 9.00 -12.87 -18.58
N ASN A 24 7.79 -13.43 -18.56
CA ASN A 24 6.83 -13.28 -17.46
C ASN A 24 7.19 -14.19 -16.27
N ILE A 25 7.90 -15.30 -16.51
CA ILE A 25 8.34 -16.24 -15.46
C ILE A 25 9.29 -15.54 -14.49
N LEU A 26 10.28 -14.78 -14.99
CA LEU A 26 11.17 -13.99 -14.13
C LEU A 26 10.41 -12.95 -13.30
N GLY A 27 9.40 -12.29 -13.89
CA GLY A 27 8.54 -11.35 -13.17
C GLY A 27 7.75 -12.01 -12.05
N LEU A 28 7.23 -13.21 -12.28
CA LEU A 28 6.50 -14.01 -11.29
C LEU A 28 7.41 -14.49 -10.16
N ILE A 29 8.63 -14.95 -10.47
CA ILE A 29 9.61 -15.36 -9.46
C ILE A 29 10.00 -14.17 -8.58
N LEU A 30 10.30 -13.02 -9.18
CA LEU A 30 10.64 -11.80 -8.44
C LEU A 30 9.48 -11.32 -7.56
N LEU A 31 8.24 -11.42 -8.06
CA LEU A 31 7.05 -11.13 -7.26
C LEU A 31 6.91 -12.09 -6.08
N GLY A 32 7.15 -13.39 -6.30
CA GLY A 32 7.19 -14.39 -5.24
C GLY A 32 8.20 -14.03 -4.15
N ILE A 33 9.45 -13.75 -4.54
CA ILE A 33 10.52 -13.34 -3.62
C ILE A 33 10.14 -12.07 -2.87
N LEU A 34 9.66 -11.03 -3.57
CA LEU A 34 9.25 -9.77 -2.96
C LEU A 34 8.09 -9.98 -1.97
N SER A 35 7.11 -10.82 -2.30
CA SER A 35 6.00 -11.15 -1.41
C SER A 35 6.47 -11.87 -0.15
N VAL A 36 7.39 -12.83 -0.27
CA VAL A 36 7.98 -13.56 0.87
C VAL A 36 8.82 -12.63 1.73
N LEU A 37 9.62 -11.73 1.14
CA LEU A 37 10.40 -10.73 1.88
C LEU A 37 9.50 -9.79 2.68
N ILE A 38 8.44 -9.24 2.06
CA ILE A 38 7.50 -8.35 2.74
C ILE A 38 6.79 -9.09 3.88
N LEU A 39 6.29 -10.30 3.62
CA LEU A 39 5.62 -11.11 4.64
C LEU A 39 6.59 -11.52 5.76
N GLY A 40 7.85 -11.80 5.44
CA GLY A 40 8.89 -12.13 6.40
C GLY A 40 9.27 -10.95 7.29
N ILE A 41 9.51 -9.77 6.71
CA ILE A 41 9.78 -8.53 7.47
C ILE A 41 8.59 -8.17 8.34
N PHE A 42 7.38 -8.24 7.78
CA PHE A 42 6.15 -7.98 8.54
C PHE A 42 5.98 -8.99 9.70
N GLY A 43 6.19 -10.28 9.44
CA GLY A 43 6.16 -11.32 10.47
C GLY A 43 7.22 -11.11 11.55
N TYR A 44 8.43 -10.68 11.18
CA TYR A 44 9.50 -10.35 12.13
C TYR A 44 9.15 -9.14 13.01
N ILE A 45 8.61 -8.07 12.43
CA ILE A 45 8.14 -6.90 13.19
C ILE A 45 7.03 -7.31 14.17
N LEU A 46 6.09 -8.14 13.72
CA LEU A 46 5.04 -8.66 14.59
C LEU A 46 5.59 -9.55 15.71
N LEU A 47 6.60 -10.37 15.43
CA LEU A 47 7.28 -11.18 16.44
C LEU A 47 7.97 -10.31 17.49
N LEU A 48 8.70 -9.27 17.10
CA LEU A 48 9.32 -8.31 18.03
C LEU A 48 8.28 -7.61 18.89
N LEU A 49 7.18 -7.16 18.29
CA LEU A 49 6.07 -6.56 19.03
C LEU A 49 5.49 -7.54 20.05
N THR A 50 5.26 -8.78 19.64
CA THR A 50 4.72 -9.86 20.48
C THR A 50 5.63 -10.17 21.67
N GLN A 51 6.93 -10.33 21.41
CA GLN A 51 7.92 -10.54 22.47
C GLN A 51 7.98 -9.36 23.46
N THR A 52 7.80 -8.13 22.97
CA THR A 52 7.77 -6.94 23.82
C THR A 52 6.58 -7.01 24.78
N PHE A 53 5.37 -7.25 24.27
CA PHE A 53 4.17 -7.38 25.12
C PHE A 53 4.20 -8.60 26.06
N ALA A 54 4.81 -9.71 25.62
CA ALA A 54 5.02 -10.89 26.47
C ALA A 54 5.96 -10.58 27.66
N ARG A 55 7.09 -9.90 27.40
CA ARG A 55 8.02 -9.45 28.47
C ARG A 55 7.34 -8.51 29.46
N LEU A 56 6.41 -7.68 29.00
CA LEU A 56 5.64 -6.77 29.86
C LEU A 56 4.49 -7.45 30.63
N ARG A 57 4.27 -8.76 30.43
CA ARG A 57 3.14 -9.51 31.03
C ARG A 57 1.78 -8.85 30.75
N LEU A 58 1.60 -8.31 29.53
CA LEU A 58 0.38 -7.67 29.05
C LEU A 58 -0.27 -8.42 27.87
N PRO A 59 -0.59 -9.72 28.03
CA PRO A 59 -1.16 -10.51 26.94
C PRO A 59 -2.61 -10.13 26.61
N ASP A 60 -3.34 -9.63 27.61
CA ASP A 60 -4.71 -9.14 27.47
C ASP A 60 -4.75 -7.90 26.58
N VAL A 61 -3.85 -6.94 26.80
CA VAL A 61 -3.78 -5.71 26.00
C VAL A 61 -3.44 -6.05 24.55
N TYR A 62 -2.41 -6.87 24.31
CA TYR A 62 -1.97 -7.25 22.97
C TYR A 62 -3.08 -7.95 22.18
N LEU A 63 -3.64 -9.04 22.72
CA LEU A 63 -4.62 -9.85 21.99
C LEU A 63 -5.95 -9.12 21.77
N LYS A 64 -6.44 -8.36 22.76
CA LYS A 64 -7.66 -7.53 22.59
C LYS A 64 -7.46 -6.49 21.49
N THR A 65 -6.27 -5.89 21.42
CA THR A 65 -5.92 -4.91 20.38
C THR A 65 -5.84 -5.55 19.00
N VAL A 66 -5.21 -6.73 18.88
CA VAL A 66 -5.14 -7.50 17.63
C VAL A 66 -6.54 -7.82 17.10
N PHE A 67 -7.44 -8.32 17.96
CA PHE A 67 -8.81 -8.62 17.56
C PHE A 67 -9.59 -7.36 17.17
N PHE A 68 -9.40 -6.26 17.90
CA PHE A 68 -10.05 -4.98 17.57
C PHE A 68 -9.61 -4.44 16.22
N ILE A 69 -8.29 -4.40 15.97
CA ILE A 69 -7.72 -3.94 14.71
C ILE A 69 -8.22 -4.81 13.56
N LEU A 70 -8.19 -6.14 13.73
CA LEU A 70 -8.66 -7.05 12.69
C LEU A 70 -10.14 -6.81 12.38
N LEU A 71 -11.01 -6.75 13.39
CA LEU A 71 -12.43 -6.49 13.21
C LEU A 71 -12.69 -5.15 12.51
N GLY A 72 -11.99 -4.09 12.93
CA GLY A 72 -12.12 -2.75 12.33
C GLY A 72 -11.69 -2.71 10.87
N VAL A 73 -10.48 -3.23 10.56
CA VAL A 73 -9.93 -3.26 9.20
C VAL A 73 -10.81 -4.09 8.27
N LEU A 74 -11.21 -5.28 8.72
CA LEU A 74 -12.09 -6.15 7.97
C LEU A 74 -13.44 -5.48 7.69
N THR A 75 -13.99 -4.74 8.64
CA THR A 75 -15.31 -4.09 8.50
C THR A 75 -15.25 -2.95 7.51
N ILE A 76 -14.24 -2.07 7.61
CA ILE A 76 -14.06 -0.96 6.68
C ILE A 76 -13.82 -1.49 5.27
N TYR A 77 -12.95 -2.49 5.10
CA TYR A 77 -12.68 -3.12 3.81
C TYR A 77 -13.96 -3.68 3.19
N GLU A 78 -14.79 -4.32 4.01
CA GLU A 78 -15.98 -5.02 3.54
C GLU A 78 -17.12 -4.06 3.18
N VAL A 79 -17.25 -2.90 3.84
CA VAL A 79 -18.18 -1.83 3.43
C VAL A 79 -17.97 -1.46 1.96
N PHE A 80 -16.71 -1.24 1.56
CA PHE A 80 -16.38 -0.87 0.17
C PHE A 80 -16.60 -2.03 -0.80
N ASN A 81 -16.29 -3.27 -0.40
CA ASN A 81 -16.55 -4.45 -1.24
C ASN A 81 -18.04 -4.69 -1.46
N ILE A 82 -18.86 -4.58 -0.41
CA ILE A 82 -20.32 -4.69 -0.50
C ILE A 82 -20.84 -3.64 -1.48
N ILE A 83 -20.41 -2.38 -1.37
CA ILE A 83 -20.90 -1.36 -2.29
C ILE A 83 -20.46 -1.64 -3.74
N LYS A 84 -19.21 -2.03 -3.96
CA LYS A 84 -18.70 -2.34 -5.30
C LYS A 84 -19.36 -3.57 -5.92
N GLN A 85 -19.55 -4.64 -5.15
CA GLN A 85 -20.00 -5.93 -5.67
C GLN A 85 -21.52 -6.13 -5.61
N LEU A 86 -22.20 -5.60 -4.60
CA LEU A 86 -23.65 -5.70 -4.47
C LEU A 86 -24.35 -4.51 -5.14
N TYR A 87 -23.99 -3.27 -4.82
CA TYR A 87 -24.74 -2.10 -5.30
C TYR A 87 -24.29 -1.58 -6.67
N GLN A 88 -23.00 -1.64 -7.01
CA GLN A 88 -22.44 -0.98 -8.20
C GLN A 88 -21.85 -1.92 -9.26
N SER A 89 -22.09 -3.23 -9.13
CA SER A 89 -21.51 -4.17 -10.09
C SER A 89 -22.23 -4.07 -11.44
N LYS A 90 -21.48 -3.80 -12.52
CA LYS A 90 -21.99 -3.82 -13.90
C LYS A 90 -22.68 -5.15 -14.24
N ASP A 91 -22.22 -6.24 -13.62
CA ASP A 91 -22.79 -7.57 -13.75
C ASP A 91 -24.24 -7.67 -13.26
N ASN A 92 -24.72 -6.76 -12.40
CA ASN A 92 -26.12 -6.76 -11.94
C ASN A 92 -27.09 -6.67 -13.12
N HIS A 93 -26.78 -5.85 -14.13
CA HIS A 93 -27.59 -5.74 -15.35
C HIS A 93 -27.63 -7.04 -16.17
N ILE A 94 -26.56 -7.85 -16.12
CA ILE A 94 -26.49 -9.14 -16.81
C ILE A 94 -27.27 -10.18 -16.01
N TYR A 95 -27.05 -10.28 -14.70
CA TYR A 95 -27.74 -11.22 -13.83
C TYR A 95 -29.26 -10.95 -13.76
N MET A 96 -29.69 -9.70 -13.89
CA MET A 96 -31.11 -9.34 -13.97
C MET A 96 -31.82 -9.83 -15.24
N LYS A 97 -31.07 -10.08 -16.33
CA LYS A 97 -31.63 -10.59 -17.60
C LYS A 97 -31.67 -12.12 -17.67
N LEU A 98 -31.00 -12.80 -16.73
CA LEU A 98 -30.98 -14.26 -16.67
C LEU A 98 -32.19 -14.76 -15.85
N PRO A 99 -32.77 -15.93 -16.19
CA PRO A 99 -33.88 -16.54 -15.44
C PRO A 99 -33.36 -17.17 -14.13
N ILE A 100 -32.83 -16.34 -13.24
CA ILE A 100 -32.25 -16.75 -11.95
C ILE A 100 -32.93 -15.95 -10.84
N GLU A 101 -33.35 -16.64 -9.78
CA GLU A 101 -33.87 -15.97 -8.59
C GLU A 101 -32.83 -15.00 -8.02
N LYS A 102 -33.26 -13.75 -7.81
CA LYS A 102 -32.36 -12.68 -7.33
C LYS A 102 -31.75 -13.00 -5.96
N GLU A 103 -32.46 -13.78 -5.13
CA GLU A 103 -31.99 -14.25 -3.83
C GLU A 103 -30.77 -15.17 -3.93
N LYS A 104 -30.76 -16.07 -4.93
CA LYS A 104 -29.63 -16.98 -5.19
C LYS A 104 -28.38 -16.21 -5.64
N VAL A 105 -28.56 -15.13 -6.42
CA VAL A 105 -27.47 -14.23 -6.83
C VAL A 105 -26.92 -13.48 -5.62
N PHE A 106 -27.79 -12.89 -4.81
CA PHE A 106 -27.42 -12.18 -3.59
C PHE A 106 -26.63 -13.07 -2.60
N LEU A 107 -27.13 -14.28 -2.32
CA LEU A 107 -26.49 -15.24 -1.42
C LEU A 107 -25.12 -15.70 -1.96
N SER A 108 -24.99 -15.89 -3.28
CA SER A 108 -23.69 -16.23 -3.90
C SER A 108 -22.64 -15.14 -3.72
N LYS A 109 -23.03 -13.86 -3.80
CA LYS A 109 -22.14 -12.72 -3.59
C LYS A 109 -21.70 -12.59 -2.14
N ILE A 110 -22.62 -12.76 -1.19
CA ILE A 110 -22.28 -12.72 0.25
C ILE A 110 -21.32 -13.85 0.63
N ILE A 111 -21.55 -15.08 0.17
CA ILE A 111 -20.64 -16.20 0.44
C ILE A 111 -19.26 -15.93 -0.17
N TYR A 112 -19.22 -15.40 -1.39
CA TYR A 112 -17.96 -15.03 -2.03
C TYR A 112 -17.18 -13.97 -1.22
N LEU A 113 -17.88 -12.94 -0.73
CA LEU A 113 -17.31 -11.91 0.14
C LEU A 113 -16.76 -12.50 1.45
N TYR A 114 -17.55 -13.35 2.12
CA TYR A 114 -17.13 -14.05 3.34
C TYR A 114 -15.87 -14.90 3.12
N LEU A 115 -15.83 -15.73 2.07
CA LEU A 115 -14.68 -16.60 1.79
C LEU A 115 -13.39 -15.81 1.54
N LYS A 116 -13.50 -14.67 0.86
CA LYS A 116 -12.36 -13.77 0.63
C LYS A 116 -11.84 -13.19 1.96
N GLN A 117 -12.76 -12.83 2.85
CA GLN A 117 -12.44 -12.25 4.15
C GLN A 117 -11.86 -13.29 5.12
N LEU A 118 -12.37 -14.52 5.08
CA LEU A 118 -11.88 -15.66 5.84
C LEU A 118 -10.39 -15.90 5.56
N ALA A 119 -9.99 -15.92 4.29
CA ALA A 119 -8.59 -16.10 3.92
C ALA A 119 -7.67 -15.01 4.53
N ILE A 120 -8.10 -13.75 4.49
CA ILE A 120 -7.35 -12.62 5.08
C ILE A 120 -7.25 -12.77 6.60
N SER A 121 -8.36 -13.14 7.26
CA SER A 121 -8.41 -13.29 8.70
C SER A 121 -7.52 -14.42 9.22
N LEU A 122 -7.46 -15.55 8.52
CA LEU A 122 -6.61 -16.69 8.88
C LEU A 122 -5.14 -16.27 8.86
N VAL A 123 -4.69 -15.65 7.75
CA VAL A 123 -3.30 -15.22 7.60
C VAL A 123 -2.94 -14.19 8.68
N PHE A 124 -3.80 -13.20 8.93
CA PHE A 124 -3.53 -12.15 9.91
C PHE A 124 -3.50 -12.67 11.35
N LEU A 125 -4.47 -13.48 11.76
CA LEU A 125 -4.53 -14.02 13.12
C LEU A 125 -3.39 -14.99 13.39
N PHE A 126 -3.04 -15.81 12.41
CA PHE A 126 -1.91 -16.73 12.56
C PHE A 126 -0.59 -15.96 12.67
N ALA A 127 -0.41 -14.89 11.89
CA ALA A 127 0.76 -14.02 11.96
C ALA A 127 0.86 -13.16 13.22
N THR A 128 -0.22 -13.03 14.01
CA THR A 128 -0.26 -12.17 15.21
C THR A 128 -0.48 -13.02 16.47
N ALA A 129 -1.73 -13.37 16.77
CA ALA A 129 -2.10 -14.20 17.91
C ALA A 129 -1.49 -15.62 17.82
N GLY A 130 -1.31 -16.17 16.61
CA GLY A 130 -0.62 -17.45 16.42
C GLY A 130 0.84 -17.39 16.89
N ILE A 131 1.59 -16.34 16.50
CA ILE A 131 2.97 -16.12 16.96
C ILE A 131 3.02 -15.95 18.49
N TYR A 132 2.06 -15.23 19.08
CA TYR A 132 1.94 -15.13 20.54
C TYR A 132 1.80 -16.50 21.19
N GLY A 133 0.96 -17.36 20.62
CA GLY A 133 0.81 -18.78 20.98
C GLY A 133 2.11 -19.58 21.02
N PHE A 134 3.05 -19.28 20.13
CA PHE A 134 4.35 -19.96 20.04
C PHE A 134 5.43 -19.36 20.95
N VAL A 135 5.34 -18.07 21.27
CA VAL A 135 6.33 -17.38 22.11
C VAL A 135 6.12 -17.69 23.60
N GLU A 136 4.86 -17.83 24.02
CA GLU A 136 4.54 -18.17 25.41
C GLU A 136 4.60 -19.69 25.61
N THR A 137 5.41 -20.17 26.55
CA THR A 137 5.67 -21.60 26.77
C THR A 137 4.50 -22.37 27.39
N ASP A 138 3.54 -21.67 28.00
CA ASP A 138 2.46 -22.28 28.79
C ASP A 138 1.17 -22.54 27.98
N ILE A 139 1.23 -22.38 26.65
CA ILE A 139 0.06 -22.45 25.78
C ILE A 139 -0.14 -23.87 25.23
N THR A 140 -1.34 -24.41 25.46
CA THR A 140 -1.75 -25.77 25.03
C THR A 140 -2.21 -25.82 23.57
N PHE A 141 -2.16 -27.01 22.93
CA PHE A 141 -2.67 -27.24 21.57
C PHE A 141 -4.12 -26.74 21.36
N PHE A 142 -4.96 -26.79 22.39
CA PHE A 142 -6.33 -26.25 22.37
C PHE A 142 -6.41 -24.75 22.09
N TYR A 143 -5.35 -23.98 22.34
CA TYR A 143 -5.26 -22.58 21.95
C TYR A 143 -5.38 -22.38 20.44
N PHE A 144 -4.66 -23.18 19.65
CA PHE A 144 -4.69 -23.06 18.19
C PHE A 144 -6.04 -23.47 17.61
N ILE A 145 -6.71 -24.45 18.22
CA ILE A 145 -8.10 -24.81 17.85
C ILE A 145 -9.05 -23.64 18.14
N ARG A 146 -8.96 -23.04 19.33
CA ARG A 146 -9.77 -21.86 19.69
C ARG A 146 -9.48 -20.68 18.78
N LEU A 147 -8.22 -20.45 18.41
CA LEU A 147 -7.82 -19.41 17.47
C LEU A 147 -8.44 -19.64 16.09
N LEU A 148 -8.47 -20.88 15.60
CA LEU A 148 -9.12 -21.25 14.34
C LEU A 148 -10.62 -20.94 14.38
N VAL A 149 -11.30 -21.26 15.48
CA VAL A 149 -12.73 -20.94 15.67
C VAL A 149 -12.96 -19.43 15.65
N ILE A 150 -12.13 -18.65 16.34
CA ILE A 150 -12.20 -17.19 16.34
C ILE A 150 -11.98 -16.63 14.91
N ALA A 151 -11.04 -17.20 14.15
CA ALA A 151 -10.77 -16.81 12.78
C ALA A 151 -11.97 -17.04 11.84
N LEU A 152 -12.84 -18.00 12.12
CA LEU A 152 -14.08 -18.21 11.36
C LEU A 152 -15.19 -17.22 11.73
N ILE A 153 -15.23 -16.81 13.01
CA ILE A 153 -16.28 -15.95 13.58
C ILE A 153 -16.04 -14.46 13.27
N ILE A 154 -14.81 -13.97 13.38
CA ILE A 154 -14.49 -12.54 13.18
C ILE A 154 -14.93 -12.00 11.79
N PRO A 155 -14.64 -12.68 10.66
CA PRO A 155 -15.10 -12.26 9.34
C PRO A 155 -16.63 -12.17 9.27
N PHE A 156 -17.31 -13.10 9.94
CA PHE A 156 -18.76 -13.13 9.96
C PHE A 156 -19.35 -11.91 10.68
N LEU A 157 -18.83 -11.59 11.86
CA LEU A 157 -19.20 -10.39 12.60
C LEU A 157 -18.90 -9.12 11.79
N SER A 158 -17.74 -9.10 11.13
CA SER A 158 -17.33 -7.98 10.29
C SER A 158 -18.27 -7.76 9.10
N LEU A 159 -18.72 -8.82 8.43
CA LEU A 159 -19.68 -8.75 7.32
C LEU A 159 -21.03 -8.18 7.77
N ILE A 160 -21.48 -8.54 8.97
CA ILE A 160 -22.71 -8.01 9.60
C ILE A 160 -22.57 -6.51 9.90
N LEU A 161 -21.46 -6.08 10.49
CA LEU A 161 -21.24 -4.65 10.76
C LEU A 161 -21.09 -3.86 9.46
N ALA A 162 -20.35 -4.41 8.50
CA ALA A 162 -20.09 -3.77 7.22
C ALA A 162 -21.37 -3.61 6.39
N SER A 163 -22.25 -4.60 6.40
CA SER A 163 -23.53 -4.51 5.72
C SER A 163 -24.45 -3.44 6.31
N LEU A 164 -24.52 -3.32 7.64
CA LEU A 164 -25.27 -2.25 8.30
C LEU A 164 -24.71 -0.87 7.92
N LEU A 165 -23.39 -0.70 7.95
CA LEU A 165 -22.71 0.54 7.58
C LEU A 165 -22.76 0.84 6.07
N SER A 166 -22.87 -0.18 5.21
CA SER A 166 -22.88 0.01 3.75
C SER A 166 -24.11 0.79 3.26
N ILE A 167 -25.23 0.70 3.97
CA ILE A 167 -26.49 1.38 3.62
C ILE A 167 -26.31 2.91 3.67
N PRO A 168 -25.98 3.54 4.81
CA PRO A 168 -25.79 4.99 4.88
C PRO A 168 -24.63 5.45 3.98
N VAL A 169 -23.53 4.68 3.92
CA VAL A 169 -22.38 5.03 3.06
C VAL A 169 -22.77 5.03 1.58
N SER A 170 -23.64 4.10 1.14
CA SER A 170 -24.16 4.07 -0.23
C SER A 170 -25.00 5.31 -0.58
N PHE A 171 -25.87 5.76 0.34
CA PHE A 171 -26.64 6.99 0.16
C PHE A 171 -25.75 8.22 0.08
N ILE A 172 -24.82 8.35 1.02
CA ILE A 172 -23.84 9.45 1.08
C ILE A 172 -23.04 9.48 -0.22
N MET A 173 -22.49 8.35 -0.67
CA MET A 173 -21.71 8.29 -1.90
C MET A 173 -22.54 8.61 -3.14
N GLY A 174 -23.83 8.23 -3.16
CA GLY A 174 -24.76 8.60 -4.23
C GLY A 174 -25.03 10.11 -4.31
N TYR A 175 -25.02 10.82 -3.17
CA TYR A 175 -25.18 12.27 -3.11
C TYR A 175 -23.88 13.01 -3.46
N ILE A 176 -22.76 12.57 -2.89
CA ILE A 176 -21.43 13.12 -3.13
C ILE A 176 -21.05 13.06 -4.61
N ARG A 177 -21.35 11.96 -5.30
CA ARG A 177 -21.02 11.80 -6.73
C ARG A 177 -21.76 12.77 -7.66
N LYS A 178 -22.91 13.31 -7.25
CA LYS A 178 -23.68 14.26 -8.06
C LYS A 178 -23.03 15.64 -8.09
N ASN A 179 -22.37 16.04 -6.99
CA ASN A 179 -21.80 17.37 -6.86
C ASN A 179 -20.28 17.30 -6.72
N LYS A 180 -19.55 17.79 -7.73
CA LYS A 180 -18.08 17.75 -7.76
C LYS A 180 -17.45 18.43 -6.55
N PHE A 181 -18.07 19.48 -6.02
CA PHE A 181 -17.59 20.18 -4.82
C PHE A 181 -17.67 19.30 -3.57
N LEU A 182 -18.80 18.63 -3.35
CA LEU A 182 -18.97 17.69 -2.22
C LEU A 182 -18.01 16.50 -2.32
N LEU A 183 -17.73 16.04 -3.54
CA LEU A 183 -16.75 14.98 -3.79
C LEU A 183 -15.34 15.41 -3.37
N ILE A 184 -14.89 16.59 -3.79
CA ILE A 184 -13.59 17.13 -3.40
C ILE A 184 -13.54 17.34 -1.88
N ALA A 185 -14.56 17.97 -1.29
CA ALA A 185 -14.63 18.21 0.15
C ALA A 185 -14.58 16.90 0.96
N SER A 186 -15.33 15.88 0.56
CA SER A 186 -15.32 14.57 1.22
C SER A 186 -13.96 13.88 1.13
N ILE A 187 -13.29 13.94 -0.04
CA ILE A 187 -11.95 13.37 -0.20
C ILE A 187 -10.96 14.08 0.72
N THR A 188 -11.00 15.42 0.79
CA THR A 188 -10.14 16.21 1.67
C THR A 188 -10.37 15.86 3.14
N ILE A 189 -11.63 15.71 3.58
CA ILE A 189 -11.96 15.32 4.96
C ILE A 189 -11.42 13.92 5.28
N VAL A 190 -11.62 12.94 4.38
CA VAL A 190 -11.13 11.57 4.59
C VAL A 190 -9.60 11.55 4.67
N ILE A 191 -8.92 12.28 3.78
CA ILE A 191 -7.46 12.42 3.80
C ILE A 191 -7.00 13.10 5.10
N GLY A 192 -7.67 14.18 5.53
CA GLY A 192 -7.36 14.88 6.78
C GLY A 192 -7.55 14.00 8.01
N ALA A 193 -8.65 13.25 8.09
CA ALA A 193 -8.92 12.32 9.17
C ALA A 193 -7.88 11.19 9.22
N PHE A 194 -7.52 10.63 8.05
CA PHE A 194 -6.44 9.65 7.94
C PHE A 194 -5.13 10.20 8.50
N PHE A 195 -4.79 11.47 8.22
CA PHE A 195 -3.59 12.09 8.75
C PHE A 195 -3.61 12.27 10.26
N ILE A 196 -4.73 12.68 10.85
CA ILE A 196 -4.85 12.82 12.31
C ILE A 196 -4.60 11.46 12.98
N VAL A 197 -5.27 10.42 12.50
CA VAL A 197 -5.11 9.05 13.02
C VAL A 197 -3.67 8.57 12.82
N TYR A 198 -3.07 8.84 11.66
CA TYR A 198 -1.70 8.43 11.36
C TYR A 198 -0.68 9.15 12.25
N ILE A 199 -0.81 10.47 12.48
CA ILE A 199 0.06 11.22 13.39
C ILE A 199 -0.07 10.69 14.82
N GLN A 200 -1.30 10.40 15.27
CA GLN A 200 -1.54 9.81 16.59
C GLN A 200 -0.87 8.43 16.70
N PHE A 201 -1.01 7.59 15.67
CA PHE A 201 -0.33 6.30 15.60
C PHE A 201 1.18 6.45 15.70
N ILE A 202 1.79 7.38 14.96
CA ILE A 202 3.23 7.65 15.03
C ILE A 202 3.64 8.13 16.43
N ASN A 203 2.87 9.01 17.07
CA ASN A 203 3.18 9.47 18.43
C ASN A 203 3.13 8.32 19.44
N VAL A 204 2.16 7.40 19.30
CA VAL A 204 2.09 6.19 20.10
C VAL A 204 3.33 5.31 19.86
N VAL A 205 3.69 5.04 18.61
CA VAL A 205 4.89 4.25 18.28
C VAL A 205 6.16 4.90 18.83
N LEU A 206 6.31 6.23 18.73
CA LEU A 206 7.43 6.96 19.31
C LEU A 206 7.48 6.79 20.83
N SER A 207 6.35 6.88 21.52
CA SER A 207 6.32 6.64 22.97
C SER A 207 6.78 5.22 23.33
N PHE A 208 6.43 4.20 22.52
CA PHE A 208 6.93 2.84 22.71
C PHE A 208 8.43 2.70 22.44
N ILE A 209 8.98 3.42 21.45
CA ILE A 209 10.42 3.45 21.18
C ILE A 209 11.15 4.09 22.36
N ASP A 210 10.68 5.24 22.85
CA ASP A 210 11.29 5.93 24.00
C ASP A 210 11.29 5.03 25.25
N LEU A 211 10.20 4.27 25.48
CA LEU A 211 10.09 3.32 26.58
C LEU A 211 11.01 2.09 26.46
N THR A 212 11.33 1.65 25.25
CA THR A 212 12.15 0.45 25.00
C THR A 212 13.63 0.76 24.84
N SER A 213 13.97 1.99 24.45
CA SER A 213 15.36 2.45 24.27
C SER A 213 16.06 2.79 25.58
N ALA A 214 15.29 3.08 26.65
CA ALA A 214 15.81 3.66 27.88
C ALA A 214 16.39 2.65 28.88
N SER A 215 16.28 1.33 28.70
CA SER A 215 16.87 0.39 29.69
C SER A 215 16.89 -1.09 29.27
N SER A 216 17.98 -1.77 29.63
CA SER A 216 18.16 -3.23 29.65
C SER A 216 17.33 -3.95 30.73
N SER A 217 16.43 -3.23 31.40
CA SER A 217 15.32 -3.73 32.22
C SER A 217 14.34 -2.57 32.35
N PRO A 218 13.21 -2.57 31.63
CA PRO A 218 12.29 -1.46 31.73
C PRO A 218 11.54 -1.62 33.05
N ILE A 219 11.95 -0.87 34.08
CA ILE A 219 11.03 -0.48 35.15
C ILE A 219 10.07 0.51 34.47
N ILE A 220 9.10 -0.03 33.73
CA ILE A 220 8.05 0.79 33.13
C ILE A 220 7.26 1.41 34.28
N ASP A 221 7.05 2.71 34.21
CA ASP A 221 6.20 3.42 35.15
C ASP A 221 4.84 2.69 35.22
N PRO A 222 4.41 2.20 36.41
CA PRO A 222 3.15 1.49 36.56
C PRO A 222 1.95 2.27 36.01
N LEU A 223 2.00 3.61 35.98
CA LEU A 223 0.98 4.47 35.37
C LEU A 223 0.80 4.20 33.87
N ILE A 224 1.87 3.88 33.14
CA ILE A 224 1.80 3.60 31.70
C ILE A 224 1.16 2.23 31.46
N ILE A 225 1.48 1.24 32.29
CA ILE A 225 0.87 -0.09 32.22
C ILE A 225 -0.64 0.00 32.53
N GLU A 226 -1.02 0.79 33.53
CA GLU A 226 -2.42 1.04 33.86
C GLU A 226 -3.16 1.75 32.73
N ASN A 227 -2.57 2.78 32.13
CA ASN A 227 -3.14 3.48 30.96
C ASN A 227 -3.32 2.54 29.75
N LEU A 228 -2.36 1.65 29.50
CA LEU A 228 -2.48 0.64 28.44
C LEU A 228 -3.61 -0.34 28.73
N ARG A 229 -3.76 -0.80 29.97
CA ARG A 229 -4.87 -1.68 30.37
C ARG A 229 -6.21 -0.96 30.24
N ALA A 230 -6.31 0.27 30.73
CA ALA A 230 -7.49 1.12 30.63
C ALA A 230 -7.93 1.35 29.17
N SER A 231 -6.98 1.52 28.24
CA SER A 231 -7.27 1.71 26.81
C SER A 231 -8.03 0.54 26.18
N THR A 232 -7.84 -0.68 26.70
CA THR A 232 -8.49 -1.89 26.19
C THR A 232 -9.73 -2.31 26.98
N ASN A 233 -10.02 -1.64 28.11
CA ASN A 233 -11.13 -2.03 28.98
C ASN A 233 -12.50 -1.82 28.31
N ASN A 234 -12.62 -0.78 27.48
CA ASN A 234 -13.86 -0.47 26.76
C ASN A 234 -14.09 -1.36 25.52
N LEU A 235 -13.15 -2.25 25.17
CA LEU A 235 -13.24 -3.11 23.99
C LEU A 235 -14.00 -4.40 24.29
N TYR A 236 -15.31 -4.28 24.57
CA TYR A 236 -16.17 -5.40 24.98
C TYR A 236 -16.12 -6.59 24.02
N ILE A 237 -16.27 -6.36 22.71
CA ILE A 237 -16.25 -7.45 21.70
C ILE A 237 -14.89 -8.17 21.67
N SER A 238 -13.79 -7.41 21.72
CA SER A 238 -12.45 -8.00 21.74
C SER A 238 -12.15 -8.74 23.04
N SER A 239 -12.72 -8.29 24.16
CA SER A 239 -12.62 -8.98 25.45
C SER A 239 -13.30 -10.36 25.43
N LEU A 240 -14.43 -10.49 24.73
CA LEU A 240 -15.10 -11.78 24.53
C LEU A 240 -14.22 -12.77 23.75
N PHE A 241 -13.56 -12.30 22.68
CA PHE A 241 -12.62 -13.12 21.92
C PHE A 241 -11.39 -13.51 22.74
N TYR A 242 -10.84 -12.59 23.54
CA TYR A 242 -9.75 -12.89 24.45
C TYR A 242 -10.14 -13.96 25.48
N ASN A 243 -11.29 -13.80 26.13
CA ASN A 243 -11.79 -14.76 27.12
C ASN A 243 -12.06 -16.14 26.51
N LEU A 244 -12.53 -16.19 25.26
CA LEU A 244 -12.73 -17.42 24.51
C LEU A 244 -11.40 -18.10 24.18
N LEU A 245 -10.37 -17.32 23.82
CA LEU A 245 -9.04 -17.82 23.51
C LEU A 245 -8.31 -18.37 24.76
N MET A 246 -8.36 -17.62 25.87
CA MET A 246 -7.64 -17.93 27.13
C MET A 246 -8.42 -18.83 28.10
N ASN A 247 -9.62 -19.30 27.72
CA ASN A 247 -10.45 -20.20 28.52
C ASN A 247 -10.89 -19.68 29.90
N GLN A 248 -10.87 -18.36 30.14
CA GLN A 248 -11.25 -17.80 31.45
C GLN A 248 -12.76 -17.79 31.67
N SER A 249 -13.57 -17.67 30.60
CA SER A 249 -15.04 -17.68 30.65
C SER A 249 -15.67 -18.21 29.35
N PHE A 250 -15.19 -19.36 28.87
CA PHE A 250 -15.47 -19.88 27.53
C PHE A 250 -16.97 -19.97 27.18
N ILE A 251 -17.78 -20.58 28.05
CA ILE A 251 -19.20 -20.84 27.79
C ILE A 251 -20.01 -19.53 27.74
N GLN A 252 -19.78 -18.61 28.68
CA GLN A 252 -20.47 -17.33 28.73
C GLN A 252 -20.13 -16.47 27.51
N SER A 253 -18.85 -16.38 27.16
CA SER A 253 -18.39 -15.61 26.00
C SER A 253 -18.93 -16.17 24.70
N LEU A 254 -18.97 -17.51 24.55
CA LEU A 254 -19.51 -18.17 23.38
C LEU A 254 -21.03 -17.95 23.26
N LEU A 255 -21.77 -18.06 24.37
CA LEU A 255 -23.22 -17.86 24.38
C LEU A 255 -23.59 -16.42 24.02
N ILE A 256 -22.89 -15.42 24.58
CA ILE A 256 -23.07 -14.01 24.23
C ILE A 256 -22.76 -13.77 22.74
N LEU A 257 -21.65 -14.32 22.22
CA LEU A 257 -21.30 -14.20 20.81
C LEU A 257 -22.37 -14.82 19.90
N VAL A 258 -22.87 -16.02 20.21
CA VAL A 258 -23.91 -16.69 19.42
C VAL A 258 -25.21 -15.88 19.43
N LEU A 259 -25.64 -15.34 20.59
CA LEU A 259 -26.83 -14.51 20.69
C LEU A 259 -26.69 -13.22 19.86
N VAL A 260 -25.56 -12.52 19.97
CA VAL A 260 -25.29 -11.28 19.22
C VAL A 260 -25.25 -11.55 17.72
N LEU A 261 -24.57 -12.62 17.29
CA LEU A 261 -24.49 -13.01 15.88
C LEU A 261 -25.86 -13.42 15.32
N GLY A 262 -26.63 -14.20 16.07
CA GLY A 262 -27.97 -14.65 15.68
C GLY A 262 -28.94 -13.48 15.53
N ALA A 263 -28.99 -12.56 16.49
CA ALA A 263 -29.84 -11.38 16.45
C ALA A 263 -29.49 -10.45 15.27
N LEU A 264 -28.19 -10.19 15.06
CA LEU A 264 -27.74 -9.30 14.00
C LEU A 264 -27.90 -9.89 12.60
N MET A 265 -27.71 -11.22 12.43
CA MET A 265 -27.92 -11.89 11.14
C MET A 265 -29.33 -11.67 10.59
N ILE A 266 -30.34 -11.87 11.44
CA ILE A 266 -31.74 -11.79 11.04
C ILE A 266 -32.04 -10.35 10.60
N GLY A 267 -31.65 -9.36 11.41
CA GLY A 267 -31.86 -7.94 11.09
C GLY A 267 -31.16 -7.51 9.80
N VAL A 268 -29.90 -7.91 9.61
CA VAL A 268 -29.11 -7.56 8.42
C VAL A 268 -29.63 -8.22 7.16
N TYR A 269 -30.05 -9.49 7.21
CA TYR A 269 -30.58 -10.18 6.04
C TYR A 269 -31.81 -9.47 5.47
N PHE A 270 -32.75 -9.09 6.32
CA PHE A 270 -33.96 -8.36 5.89
C PHE A 270 -33.64 -6.94 5.39
N LEU A 271 -32.78 -6.19 6.10
CA LEU A 271 -32.36 -4.85 5.71
C LEU A 271 -31.65 -4.85 4.34
N LEU A 272 -30.63 -5.70 4.18
CA LEU A 272 -29.89 -5.78 2.92
C LEU A 272 -30.77 -6.20 1.75
N LYS A 273 -31.66 -7.18 1.96
CA LYS A 273 -32.58 -7.64 0.91
C LYS A 273 -33.45 -6.48 0.40
N TYR A 274 -34.01 -5.69 1.33
CA TYR A 274 -34.82 -4.52 0.99
C TYR A 274 -34.02 -3.45 0.23
N PHE A 275 -32.85 -3.06 0.75
CA PHE A 275 -32.03 -2.01 0.11
C PHE A 275 -31.38 -2.46 -1.20
N TYR A 276 -31.01 -3.73 -1.34
CA TYR A 276 -30.48 -4.30 -2.57
C TYR A 276 -31.50 -4.23 -3.71
N PHE A 277 -32.76 -4.63 -3.46
CA PHE A 277 -33.80 -4.56 -4.48
C PHE A 277 -34.19 -3.12 -4.82
N LYS A 278 -34.22 -2.23 -3.82
CA LYS A 278 -34.46 -0.79 -4.05
C LYS A 278 -33.35 -0.15 -4.90
N ALA A 279 -32.09 -0.53 -4.68
CA ALA A 279 -30.96 -0.04 -5.45
C ALA A 279 -31.01 -0.52 -6.91
N LEU A 280 -31.31 -1.81 -7.14
CA LEU A 280 -31.45 -2.40 -8.49
C LEU A 280 -32.53 -1.67 -9.32
N ASN A 281 -33.66 -1.32 -8.70
CA ASN A 281 -34.75 -0.67 -9.41
C ASN A 281 -34.42 0.77 -9.83
N LYS A 282 -33.59 1.49 -9.05
CA LYS A 282 -33.20 2.88 -9.33
C LYS A 282 -32.13 3.00 -10.41
N GLU A 283 -31.35 1.94 -10.64
CA GLU A 283 -30.34 1.90 -11.70
C GLU A 283 -30.95 1.74 -13.10
N ASN A 284 -32.16 1.17 -13.19
CA ASN A 284 -32.91 1.02 -14.45
C ASN A 284 -33.38 2.36 -15.06
N GLU A 285 -33.49 3.43 -14.26
CA GLU A 285 -33.97 4.75 -14.71
C GLU A 285 -32.87 5.62 -15.34
N ARG A 286 -31.61 5.19 -15.33
CA ARG A 286 -30.46 5.97 -15.85
C ARG A 286 -29.95 5.41 -17.17
N ILE A 287 -30.79 5.44 -18.20
CA ILE A 287 -30.35 5.31 -19.58
C ILE A 287 -30.80 6.56 -20.30
N ASP A 288 -30.11 7.68 -20.04
CA ASP A 288 -30.05 8.78 -20.97
C ASP A 288 -28.77 9.57 -20.70
N VAL A 289 -27.84 9.45 -21.63
CA VAL A 289 -26.67 10.32 -21.70
C VAL A 289 -26.51 10.73 -23.14
N GLU A 290 -27.20 11.81 -23.52
CA GLU A 290 -26.82 12.61 -24.66
C GLU A 290 -25.53 13.37 -24.35
N ILE A 291 -24.50 13.20 -25.19
CA ILE A 291 -23.39 14.15 -25.26
C ILE A 291 -22.98 14.32 -26.72
N LYS A 292 -23.54 15.34 -27.39
CA LYS A 292 -22.82 16.04 -28.46
C LYS A 292 -22.10 17.22 -27.82
N LYS A 293 -20.77 17.22 -27.86
CA LYS A 293 -19.94 18.38 -27.52
C LYS A 293 -19.08 18.74 -28.72
N GLU A 294 -19.08 20.01 -29.07
CA GLU A 294 -18.16 20.57 -30.05
C GLU A 294 -16.70 20.35 -29.61
N VAL A 295 -15.90 19.82 -30.53
CA VAL A 295 -14.50 19.49 -30.28
C VAL A 295 -13.64 20.71 -30.60
N LYS A 296 -13.11 21.36 -29.56
CA LYS A 296 -12.08 22.40 -29.74
C LYS A 296 -10.76 21.76 -30.18
N LEU A 297 -10.20 22.26 -31.29
CA LEU A 297 -8.91 21.83 -31.82
C LEU A 297 -7.78 22.31 -30.90
N ASN A 298 -7.05 21.36 -30.31
CA ASN A 298 -5.87 21.60 -29.49
C ASN A 298 -4.60 21.13 -30.24
N LYS A 299 -3.43 21.71 -29.92
CA LYS A 299 -2.13 21.16 -30.39
C LYS A 299 -2.00 19.68 -30.00
N PRO A 300 -1.36 18.82 -30.81
CA PRO A 300 -1.38 17.37 -30.60
C PRO A 300 -0.91 16.90 -29.21
N VAL A 301 0.19 17.47 -28.70
CA VAL A 301 0.72 17.14 -27.35
C VAL A 301 -0.24 17.58 -26.25
N ILE A 302 -0.81 18.78 -26.38
CA ILE A 302 -1.78 19.32 -25.41
C ILE A 302 -3.08 18.52 -25.44
N ALA A 303 -3.51 18.03 -26.61
CA ALA A 303 -4.67 17.17 -26.75
C ALA A 303 -4.46 15.83 -26.01
N ILE A 304 -3.29 15.20 -26.16
CA ILE A 304 -2.95 13.96 -25.45
C ILE A 304 -2.82 14.20 -23.95
N PHE A 305 -2.17 15.28 -23.53
CA PHE A 305 -2.05 15.63 -22.11
C PHE A 305 -3.44 15.90 -21.48
N LYS A 306 -4.31 16.62 -22.20
CA LYS A 306 -5.70 16.86 -21.76
C LYS A 306 -6.52 15.58 -21.72
N LYS A 307 -6.32 14.64 -22.67
CA LYS A 307 -6.92 13.30 -22.62
C LYS A 307 -6.53 12.59 -21.33
N GLU A 308 -5.25 12.62 -20.94
CA GLU A 308 -4.79 12.00 -19.68
C GLU A 308 -5.41 12.64 -18.45
N LEU A 309 -5.49 13.97 -18.38
CA LEU A 309 -6.19 14.68 -17.29
C LEU A 309 -7.67 14.31 -17.20
N ILE A 310 -8.37 14.22 -18.34
CA ILE A 310 -9.77 13.79 -18.35
C ILE A 310 -9.88 12.33 -17.89
N THR A 311 -8.95 11.47 -18.32
CA THR A 311 -8.94 10.04 -17.95
C THR A 311 -8.70 9.87 -16.45
N LEU A 312 -7.81 10.66 -15.84
CA LEU A 312 -7.62 10.73 -14.39
C LEU A 312 -8.94 11.06 -13.68
N THR A 313 -9.65 12.10 -14.11
CA THR A 313 -10.92 12.49 -13.45
C THR A 313 -12.04 11.47 -13.62
N ARG A 314 -12.00 10.64 -14.67
CA ARG A 314 -13.00 9.61 -14.95
C ARG A 314 -12.69 8.27 -14.31
N ASN A 315 -11.42 7.99 -14.03
CA ASN A 315 -10.96 6.74 -13.43
C ASN A 315 -10.44 6.99 -11.99
N PRO A 316 -11.25 6.74 -10.96
CA PRO A 316 -10.88 7.04 -9.58
C PRO A 316 -9.66 6.25 -9.10
N ASP A 317 -9.47 5.01 -9.57
CA ASP A 317 -8.32 4.19 -9.21
C ASP A 317 -7.02 4.82 -9.74
N TYR A 318 -7.06 5.36 -10.96
CA TYR A 318 -5.93 6.08 -11.55
C TYR A 318 -5.68 7.42 -10.84
N ALA A 319 -6.72 8.20 -10.53
CA ALA A 319 -6.58 9.44 -9.78
C ALA A 319 -5.99 9.19 -8.38
N PHE A 320 -6.40 8.12 -7.71
CA PHE A 320 -5.88 7.75 -6.40
C PHE A 320 -4.37 7.44 -6.47
N GLN A 321 -3.96 6.58 -7.40
CA GLN A 321 -2.55 6.21 -7.55
C GLN A 321 -1.68 7.38 -8.01
N ALA A 322 -2.15 8.18 -8.96
CA ALA A 322 -1.34 9.25 -9.52
C ALA A 322 -1.33 10.51 -8.64
N VAL A 323 -2.48 10.97 -8.15
CA VAL A 323 -2.61 12.23 -7.42
C VAL A 323 -2.52 12.02 -5.92
N VAL A 324 -3.38 11.16 -5.36
CA VAL A 324 -3.49 11.02 -3.91
C VAL A 324 -2.17 10.52 -3.33
N LEU A 325 -1.60 9.43 -3.84
CA LEU A 325 -0.33 8.91 -3.31
C LEU A 325 0.83 9.91 -3.40
N ASN A 326 0.95 10.69 -4.49
CA ASN A 326 1.98 11.72 -4.61
C ASN A 326 1.76 12.89 -3.64
N VAL A 327 0.51 13.33 -3.42
CA VAL A 327 0.20 14.38 -2.44
C VAL A 327 0.46 13.92 -1.00
N LEU A 328 0.21 12.64 -0.70
CA LEU A 328 0.50 12.07 0.63
C LEU A 328 2.01 11.86 0.88
N MET A 329 2.81 11.78 -0.19
CA MET A 329 4.24 11.47 -0.13
C MET A 329 5.05 12.32 0.85
N PRO A 330 4.97 13.67 0.85
CA PRO A 330 5.77 14.49 1.75
C PRO A 330 5.46 14.22 3.22
N ILE A 331 4.21 13.92 3.53
CA ILE A 331 3.75 13.69 4.91
C ILE A 331 4.23 12.32 5.39
N PHE A 332 4.14 11.28 4.55
CA PHE A 332 4.68 9.97 4.89
C PHE A 332 6.21 10.01 5.08
N ILE A 333 6.93 10.72 4.22
CA ILE A 333 8.38 10.87 4.35
C ILE A 333 8.73 11.64 5.64
N PHE A 334 8.08 12.78 5.90
CA PHE A 334 8.30 13.56 7.12
C PHE A 334 8.09 12.71 8.39
N LEU A 335 6.99 11.95 8.46
CA LEU A 335 6.69 11.13 9.63
C LEU A 335 7.65 9.94 9.77
N THR A 336 8.06 9.33 8.66
CA THR A 336 9.07 8.26 8.68
C THR A 336 10.42 8.81 9.13
N ILE A 337 10.84 9.98 8.65
CA ILE A 337 12.07 10.62 9.09
C ILE A 337 12.00 10.96 10.58
N ARG A 338 10.86 11.47 11.07
CA ARG A 338 10.67 11.76 12.50
C ARG A 338 10.82 10.50 13.36
N LEU A 339 10.27 9.37 12.93
CA LEU A 339 10.44 8.07 13.58
C LEU A 339 11.92 7.64 13.59
N THR A 340 12.53 7.61 12.41
CA THR A 340 13.87 7.05 12.25
C THR A 340 14.96 7.99 12.77
N TYR A 341 14.71 9.30 12.82
CA TYR A 341 15.61 10.28 13.44
C TYR A 341 15.80 9.94 14.92
N ARG A 342 14.71 9.77 15.67
CA ARG A 342 14.79 9.43 17.11
C ARG A 342 15.42 8.06 17.34
N ALA A 343 14.99 7.05 16.58
CA ALA A 343 15.56 5.70 16.70
C ALA A 343 17.04 5.67 16.32
N GLY A 344 17.41 6.33 15.22
CA GLY A 344 18.78 6.36 14.69
C GLY A 344 19.75 7.15 15.57
N GLU A 345 19.30 8.29 16.13
CA GLU A 345 20.08 9.09 17.08
C GLU A 345 20.42 8.28 18.34
N ALA A 346 19.45 7.53 18.88
CA ALA A 346 19.64 6.68 20.05
C ALA A 346 20.64 5.52 19.81
N THR A 347 20.64 4.93 18.61
CA THR A 347 21.46 3.72 18.34
C THR A 347 22.83 3.98 17.73
N VAL A 348 22.93 4.92 16.78
CA VAL A 348 24.10 5.04 15.87
C VAL A 348 24.60 6.50 15.76
N GLY A 349 23.79 7.48 16.18
CA GLY A 349 24.14 8.90 16.21
C GLY A 349 23.66 9.70 14.99
N ARG A 350 23.68 11.03 15.12
CA ARG A 350 23.06 11.99 14.17
C ARG A 350 23.59 11.92 12.73
N GLU A 351 24.79 11.39 12.53
CA GLU A 351 25.43 11.35 11.21
C GLU A 351 24.77 10.39 10.21
N ILE A 352 23.98 9.41 10.68
CA ILE A 352 23.29 8.47 9.79
C ILE A 352 22.02 9.07 9.15
N VAL A 353 21.51 10.17 9.74
CA VAL A 353 20.21 10.76 9.40
C VAL A 353 20.10 11.12 7.92
N PRO A 354 21.07 11.79 7.28
CA PRO A 354 20.98 12.14 5.86
C PRO A 354 20.91 10.93 4.90
N GLY A 355 21.50 9.79 5.27
CA GLY A 355 21.41 8.58 4.44
C GLY A 355 20.09 7.87 4.57
N ILE A 356 19.52 7.86 5.78
CA ILE A 356 18.17 7.36 6.03
C ILE A 356 17.12 8.25 5.35
N THR A 357 17.30 9.57 5.36
CA THR A 357 16.39 10.49 4.66
C THR A 357 16.46 10.28 3.15
N LEU A 358 17.64 10.08 2.56
CA LEU A 358 17.77 9.69 1.14
C LEU A 358 17.04 8.37 0.86
N LEU A 359 17.31 7.32 1.65
CA LEU A 359 16.68 6.00 1.46
C LEU A 359 15.15 6.10 1.50
N THR A 360 14.60 6.79 2.50
CA THR A 360 13.15 6.96 2.65
C THR A 360 12.55 7.74 1.48
N VAL A 361 13.17 8.83 1.04
CA VAL A 361 12.73 9.58 -0.14
C VAL A 361 12.72 8.71 -1.39
N LEU A 362 13.78 7.94 -1.65
CA LEU A 362 13.86 7.05 -2.81
C LEU A 362 12.78 5.95 -2.78
N VAL A 363 12.54 5.32 -1.61
CA VAL A 363 11.50 4.30 -1.44
C VAL A 363 10.12 4.87 -1.72
N PHE A 364 9.81 6.07 -1.23
CA PHE A 364 8.51 6.70 -1.48
C PHE A 364 8.35 7.15 -2.94
N ILE A 365 9.41 7.60 -3.61
CA ILE A 365 9.40 7.86 -5.06
C ILE A 365 9.10 6.58 -5.86
N LEU A 366 9.64 5.43 -5.45
CA LEU A 366 9.33 4.13 -6.08
C LEU A 366 7.84 3.79 -5.99
N LEU A 367 7.26 3.97 -4.80
CA LEU A 367 5.87 3.66 -4.53
C LEU A 367 4.92 4.59 -5.30
N THR A 368 5.19 5.90 -5.31
CA THR A 368 4.31 6.88 -5.96
C THR A 368 4.41 6.86 -7.49
N ASN A 369 5.57 6.53 -8.07
CA ASN A 369 5.73 6.46 -9.53
C ASN A 369 5.44 5.09 -10.13
N SER A 370 5.18 4.06 -9.32
CA SER A 370 4.92 2.68 -9.76
C SER A 370 3.83 2.56 -10.84
N PHE A 371 2.77 3.40 -10.76
CA PHE A 371 1.67 3.38 -11.73
C PHE A 371 2.09 3.70 -13.18
N GLN A 372 3.25 4.36 -13.37
CA GLN A 372 3.76 4.66 -14.70
C GLN A 372 4.21 3.40 -15.47
N GLY A 373 4.46 2.29 -14.76
CA GLY A 373 4.74 0.99 -15.35
C GLY A 373 3.54 0.30 -16.00
N MET A 374 2.37 0.95 -16.04
CA MET A 374 1.14 0.42 -16.66
C MET A 374 0.55 1.38 -17.70
N ILE A 375 1.31 2.34 -18.21
CA ILE A 375 0.81 3.40 -19.12
C ILE A 375 0.19 2.82 -20.41
N ILE A 376 0.75 1.74 -20.95
CA ILE A 376 0.19 1.01 -22.10
C ILE A 376 -0.77 -0.06 -21.63
N SER A 377 -0.36 -0.87 -20.66
CA SER A 377 -1.15 -2.00 -20.19
C SER A 377 -2.55 -1.56 -19.73
N ARG A 378 -2.70 -0.33 -19.22
CA ARG A 378 -3.98 0.29 -18.87
C ARG A 378 -4.89 0.59 -20.06
N GLU A 379 -4.35 0.80 -21.26
CA GLU A 379 -5.16 0.99 -22.48
C GLU A 379 -5.75 -0.32 -23.01
N LYS A 380 -5.28 -1.49 -22.53
CA LYS A 380 -5.77 -2.83 -22.89
C LYS A 380 -6.04 -2.96 -24.40
N GLU A 381 -7.23 -3.41 -24.79
CA GLU A 381 -7.63 -3.59 -26.18
C GLU A 381 -7.65 -2.28 -26.98
N ALA A 382 -7.75 -1.11 -26.35
CA ALA A 382 -7.73 0.18 -27.03
C ALA A 382 -6.31 0.65 -27.42
N HIS A 383 -5.26 -0.14 -27.13
CA HIS A 383 -3.88 0.21 -27.46
C HIS A 383 -3.65 0.42 -28.98
N TYR A 384 -4.43 -0.21 -29.86
CA TYR A 384 -4.32 0.02 -31.30
C TYR A 384 -4.56 1.49 -31.69
N ILE A 385 -5.39 2.22 -30.92
CA ILE A 385 -5.70 3.64 -31.17
C ILE A 385 -4.42 4.49 -31.08
N THR A 386 -3.53 4.16 -30.15
CA THR A 386 -2.24 4.84 -29.95
C THR A 386 -1.32 4.70 -31.17
N LYS A 387 -1.48 3.64 -31.97
CA LYS A 387 -0.71 3.39 -33.19
C LYS A 387 -1.23 4.14 -34.42
N ILE A 388 -2.53 4.41 -34.49
CA ILE A 388 -3.17 5.07 -35.65
C ILE A 388 -3.19 6.60 -35.53
N ILE A 389 -2.97 7.15 -34.33
CA ILE A 389 -2.92 8.60 -34.12
C ILE A 389 -1.71 9.20 -34.86
N PRO A 390 -1.88 10.27 -35.67
CA PRO A 390 -0.82 10.88 -36.47
C PRO A 390 0.12 11.76 -35.61
N VAL A 391 0.69 11.19 -34.54
CA VAL A 391 1.62 11.87 -33.62
C VAL A 391 2.79 10.92 -33.35
N LYS A 392 4.03 11.42 -33.44
CA LYS A 392 5.23 10.64 -33.13
C LYS A 392 5.14 10.02 -31.72
N ILE A 393 5.44 8.73 -31.60
CA ILE A 393 5.34 7.95 -30.35
C ILE A 393 6.04 8.63 -29.17
N ILE A 394 7.21 9.24 -29.42
CA ILE A 394 7.98 10.01 -28.42
C ILE A 394 7.13 11.11 -27.76
N HIS A 395 6.37 11.86 -28.56
CA HIS A 395 5.55 12.95 -28.05
C HIS A 395 4.34 12.44 -27.26
N GLN A 396 3.79 11.29 -27.68
CA GLN A 396 2.71 10.64 -26.94
C GLN A 396 3.20 10.14 -25.57
N LEU A 397 4.41 9.57 -25.53
CA LEU A 397 5.04 9.04 -24.32
C LEU A 397 5.36 10.17 -23.33
N PHE A 398 5.97 11.27 -23.78
CA PHE A 398 6.22 12.43 -22.93
C PHE A 398 4.94 13.05 -22.37
N ALA A 399 3.87 13.14 -23.18
CA ALA A 399 2.59 13.63 -22.70
C ALA A 399 1.97 12.72 -21.62
N LYS A 400 2.18 11.40 -21.71
CA LYS A 400 1.67 10.42 -20.75
C LYS A 400 2.47 10.37 -19.44
N ILE A 401 3.80 10.45 -19.52
CA ILE A 401 4.68 10.49 -18.34
C ILE A 401 4.59 11.85 -17.62
N GLY A 402 4.41 12.93 -18.39
CA GLY A 402 4.55 14.30 -17.91
C GLY A 402 3.73 14.62 -16.67
N PHE A 403 2.47 14.17 -16.59
CA PHE A 403 1.63 14.48 -15.44
C PHE A 403 2.19 13.88 -14.14
N GLY A 404 2.49 12.58 -14.15
CA GLY A 404 3.01 11.88 -12.97
C GLY A 404 4.38 12.41 -12.56
N TYR A 405 5.25 12.65 -13.54
CA TYR A 405 6.60 13.15 -13.30
C TYR A 405 6.62 14.58 -12.75
N ILE A 406 5.82 15.50 -13.30
CA ILE A 406 5.72 16.89 -12.80
C ILE A 406 5.20 16.89 -11.36
N LEU A 407 4.16 16.09 -11.08
CA LEU A 407 3.60 16.01 -9.74
C LEU A 407 4.62 15.44 -8.74
N ASN A 408 5.34 14.39 -9.10
CA ASN A 408 6.38 13.81 -8.27
C ASN A 408 7.54 14.79 -8.01
N PHE A 409 7.94 15.55 -9.01
CA PHE A 409 8.95 16.61 -8.88
C PHE A 409 8.52 17.69 -7.88
N LEU A 410 7.29 18.21 -8.01
CA LEU A 410 6.75 19.21 -7.09
C LEU A 410 6.66 18.69 -5.65
N MET A 411 6.19 17.45 -5.46
CA MET A 411 6.05 16.86 -4.13
C MET A 411 7.42 16.52 -3.49
N THR A 412 8.42 16.19 -4.30
CA THR A 412 9.80 16.01 -3.82
C THR A 412 10.39 17.33 -3.31
N ILE A 413 10.14 18.46 -4.01
CA ILE A 413 10.53 19.80 -3.51
C ILE A 413 9.87 20.07 -2.16
N VAL A 414 8.54 19.90 -2.07
CA VAL A 414 7.80 20.11 -0.81
C VAL A 414 8.37 19.26 0.32
N THR A 415 8.69 17.99 0.05
CA THR A 415 9.28 17.08 1.03
C THR A 415 10.60 17.61 1.58
N ILE A 416 11.51 18.02 0.71
CA ILE A 416 12.85 18.47 1.12
C ILE A 416 12.78 19.81 1.86
N THR A 417 11.87 20.70 1.45
CA THR A 417 11.60 21.94 2.18
C THR A 417 11.09 21.66 3.60
N ILE A 418 10.18 20.70 3.77
CA ILE A 418 9.68 20.32 5.10
C ILE A 418 10.82 19.75 5.96
N VAL A 419 11.61 18.81 5.43
CA VAL A 419 12.67 18.14 6.19
C VAL A 419 13.80 19.11 6.58
N THR A 420 14.16 20.05 5.70
CA THR A 420 15.16 21.08 5.99
C THR A 420 14.63 22.13 6.98
N SER A 421 13.36 22.56 6.85
CA SER A 421 12.74 23.52 7.79
C SER A 421 12.65 23.00 9.23
N MET A 422 12.52 21.68 9.38
CA MET A 422 12.43 20.99 10.67
C MET A 422 13.82 20.63 11.25
N GLN A 423 14.90 21.09 10.61
CA GLN A 423 16.30 20.93 11.04
C GLN A 423 16.79 19.47 11.20
N TYR A 424 16.13 18.51 10.54
CA TYR A 424 16.62 17.12 10.49
C TYR A 424 17.89 16.98 9.63
N ILE A 425 18.02 17.80 8.59
CA ILE A 425 19.18 17.81 7.67
C ILE A 425 19.63 19.25 7.40
N ASN A 426 20.90 19.41 7.04
CA ASN A 426 21.43 20.70 6.60
C ASN A 426 20.94 21.07 5.19
N LEU A 427 20.95 22.36 4.86
CA LEU A 427 20.51 22.86 3.54
C LEU A 427 21.32 22.24 2.39
N MET A 428 22.64 22.10 2.56
CA MET A 428 23.50 21.46 1.54
C MET A 428 23.18 19.97 1.35
N GLU A 429 22.92 19.24 2.44
CA GLU A 429 22.51 17.83 2.38
C GLU A 429 21.15 17.71 1.68
N GLY A 430 20.21 18.62 1.96
CA GLY A 430 18.92 18.70 1.29
C GLY A 430 19.04 18.89 -0.23
N ILE A 431 19.93 19.78 -0.68
CA ILE A 431 20.20 19.99 -2.11
C ILE A 431 20.78 18.74 -2.76
N VAL A 432 21.74 18.06 -2.11
CA VAL A 432 22.31 16.81 -2.61
C VAL A 432 21.23 15.74 -2.74
N ILE A 433 20.43 15.55 -1.69
CA ILE A 433 19.33 14.57 -1.69
C ILE A 433 18.32 14.89 -2.80
N PHE A 434 18.01 16.17 -3.04
CA PHE A 434 17.13 16.59 -4.13
C PHE A 434 17.66 16.17 -5.50
N ILE A 435 18.92 16.47 -5.78
CA ILE A 435 19.56 16.14 -7.06
C ILE A 435 19.57 14.63 -7.28
N LEU A 436 19.99 13.87 -6.26
CA LEU A 436 20.01 12.40 -6.34
C LEU A 436 18.60 11.82 -6.55
N SER A 437 17.60 12.38 -5.86
CA SER A 437 16.20 11.94 -5.98
C SER A 437 15.62 12.19 -7.37
N ILE A 438 15.97 13.31 -8.01
CA ILE A 438 15.55 13.59 -9.38
C ILE A 438 16.19 12.64 -10.38
N ILE A 439 17.51 12.43 -10.29
CA ILE A 439 18.23 11.50 -11.18
C ILE A 439 17.68 10.08 -11.05
N PHE A 440 17.37 9.67 -9.82
CA PHE A 440 16.74 8.39 -9.59
C PHE A 440 15.31 8.33 -10.15
N SER A 441 14.49 9.38 -9.91
CA SER A 441 13.11 9.45 -10.39
C SER A 441 13.02 9.39 -11.92
N THR A 442 13.90 10.10 -12.64
CA THR A 442 13.98 10.02 -14.11
C THR A 442 14.36 8.62 -14.58
N GLY A 443 15.42 8.03 -14.03
CA GLY A 443 15.86 6.68 -14.41
C GLY A 443 14.77 5.63 -14.15
N TYR A 444 14.12 5.73 -12.99
CA TYR A 444 13.07 4.78 -12.59
C TYR A 444 11.82 4.88 -13.46
N THR A 445 11.30 6.09 -13.69
CA THR A 445 10.12 6.30 -14.55
C THR A 445 10.35 5.82 -15.98
N LEU A 446 11.53 6.10 -16.56
CA LEU A 446 11.87 5.62 -17.91
C LEU A 446 12.04 4.10 -17.96
N THR A 447 12.60 3.48 -16.91
CA THR A 447 12.69 2.01 -16.83
C THR A 447 11.30 1.37 -16.73
N LEU A 448 10.40 1.94 -15.93
CA LEU A 448 9.02 1.46 -15.81
C LEU A 448 8.30 1.50 -17.15
N VAL A 449 8.35 2.64 -17.83
CA VAL A 449 7.70 2.81 -19.13
C VAL A 449 8.32 1.89 -20.16
N SER A 450 9.65 1.81 -20.26
CA SER A 450 10.30 0.91 -21.22
C SER A 450 9.96 -0.56 -20.96
N SER A 451 9.87 -1.00 -19.70
CA SER A 451 9.45 -2.36 -19.37
C SER A 451 8.02 -2.65 -19.81
N ASP A 452 7.10 -1.69 -19.68
CA ASP A 452 5.71 -1.82 -20.15
C ASP A 452 5.62 -1.87 -21.67
N TYR A 453 6.42 -1.07 -22.39
CA TYR A 453 6.47 -1.09 -23.84
C TYR A 453 7.09 -2.37 -24.43
N GLU A 454 8.07 -2.97 -23.75
CA GLU A 454 8.72 -4.22 -24.17
C GLU A 454 7.76 -5.41 -24.12
N ASN A 455 6.95 -5.52 -23.06
CA ASN A 455 6.00 -6.61 -22.87
C ASN A 455 4.63 -6.08 -22.37
N PRO A 456 3.85 -5.39 -23.21
CA PRO A 456 2.58 -4.81 -22.78
C PRO A 456 1.59 -5.90 -22.39
N GLN A 457 0.97 -5.76 -21.23
CA GLN A 457 0.02 -6.71 -20.67
C GLN A 457 -1.39 -6.29 -21.05
N LEU A 458 -1.78 -6.61 -22.29
CA LEU A 458 -3.05 -6.18 -22.89
C LEU A 458 -4.25 -7.08 -22.51
N THR A 459 -4.16 -7.86 -21.42
CA THR A 459 -5.18 -8.85 -21.08
C THR A 459 -6.46 -8.18 -20.60
N SER A 460 -7.60 -8.63 -21.13
CA SER A 460 -8.94 -8.12 -20.79
C SER A 460 -9.42 -8.52 -19.37
N ASN A 461 -8.71 -9.42 -18.68
CA ASN A 461 -9.07 -9.90 -17.34
C ASN A 461 -8.72 -8.86 -16.26
N GLU A 462 -9.70 -8.03 -15.88
CA GLU A 462 -9.58 -7.12 -14.73
C GLU A 462 -9.18 -7.87 -13.45
N GLY A 463 -8.05 -7.51 -12.84
CA GLY A 463 -7.59 -8.04 -11.56
C GLY A 463 -6.81 -9.36 -11.61
N GLY A 464 -6.33 -9.78 -12.79
CA GLY A 464 -5.42 -10.92 -12.89
C GLY A 464 -4.02 -10.58 -12.36
N PHE A 465 -3.33 -11.55 -11.75
CA PHE A 465 -1.92 -11.41 -11.32
C PHE A 465 -0.95 -11.05 -12.45
N GLU A 466 -1.37 -11.27 -13.70
CA GLU A 466 -0.62 -10.87 -14.89
C GLU A 466 -0.64 -9.35 -15.11
N GLU A 467 -1.65 -8.63 -14.58
CA GLU A 467 -1.69 -7.17 -14.60
C GLU A 467 -0.64 -6.62 -13.61
N GLY A 468 0.39 -5.98 -14.13
CA GLY A 468 1.43 -5.30 -13.36
C GLY A 468 2.73 -6.09 -13.16
N LEU A 469 2.96 -7.26 -13.77
CA LEU A 469 4.25 -7.97 -13.59
C LEU A 469 5.47 -7.12 -13.96
N ASN A 470 5.35 -6.28 -14.99
CA ASN A 470 6.42 -5.33 -15.36
C ASN A 470 6.66 -4.27 -14.28
N MET A 471 5.57 -3.79 -13.65
CA MET A 471 5.64 -2.86 -12.52
C MET A 471 6.36 -3.53 -11.35
N TYR A 472 5.99 -4.75 -10.94
CA TYR A 472 6.61 -5.45 -9.82
C TYR A 472 8.10 -5.75 -10.06
N LYS A 473 8.46 -6.20 -11.27
CA LYS A 473 9.86 -6.43 -11.65
C LYS A 473 10.68 -5.16 -11.52
N THR A 474 10.17 -4.06 -12.05
CA THR A 474 10.88 -2.77 -12.03
C THR A 474 10.95 -2.19 -10.62
N LEU A 475 9.88 -2.36 -9.83
CA LEU A 475 9.83 -1.96 -8.42
C LEU A 475 10.90 -2.72 -7.62
N PHE A 476 11.06 -4.04 -7.80
CA PHE A 476 12.11 -4.81 -7.12
C PHE A 476 13.52 -4.31 -7.46
N VAL A 477 13.82 -4.10 -8.75
CA VAL A 477 15.12 -3.57 -9.19
C VAL A 477 15.35 -2.16 -8.63
N GLY A 478 14.33 -1.31 -8.66
CA GLY A 478 14.38 0.04 -8.10
C GLY A 478 14.60 0.04 -6.59
N LEU A 479 13.92 -0.85 -5.85
CA LEU A 479 14.08 -1.02 -4.40
C LEU A 479 15.50 -1.43 -4.05
N PHE A 480 16.06 -2.40 -4.77
CA PHE A 480 17.44 -2.85 -4.56
C PHE A 480 18.44 -1.71 -4.78
N LEU A 481 18.27 -0.94 -5.86
CA LEU A 481 19.09 0.25 -6.13
C LEU A 481 18.95 1.31 -5.04
N ALA A 482 17.72 1.60 -4.60
CA ALA A 482 17.44 2.58 -3.54
C ALA A 482 18.07 2.18 -2.20
N ILE A 483 18.01 0.89 -1.84
CA ILE A 483 18.64 0.36 -0.62
C ILE A 483 20.16 0.51 -0.71
N ILE A 484 20.79 0.11 -1.82
CA ILE A 484 22.25 0.25 -2.00
C ILE A 484 22.66 1.71 -1.88
N VAL A 485 22.01 2.61 -2.61
CA VAL A 485 22.34 4.04 -2.60
C VAL A 485 22.14 4.63 -1.21
N GLY A 486 21.02 4.33 -0.55
CA GLY A 486 20.70 4.83 0.79
C GLY A 486 21.65 4.32 1.87
N VAL A 487 22.01 3.03 1.84
CA VAL A 487 22.97 2.43 2.79
C VAL A 487 24.37 2.99 2.59
N VAL A 488 24.85 3.08 1.34
CA VAL A 488 26.18 3.64 1.05
C VAL A 488 26.26 5.11 1.50
N PHE A 489 25.21 5.90 1.24
CA PHE A 489 25.14 7.29 1.73
C PHE A 489 25.12 7.35 3.27
N SER A 490 24.42 6.43 3.94
CA SER A 490 24.36 6.34 5.41
C SER A 490 25.70 5.97 6.05
N VAL A 491 26.50 5.13 5.39
CA VAL A 491 27.79 4.65 5.91
C VAL A 491 28.94 5.63 5.60
N THR A 492 28.77 6.51 4.61
CA THR A 492 29.80 7.45 4.15
C THR A 492 30.38 8.35 5.27
N PRO A 493 29.57 8.93 6.19
CA PRO A 493 30.09 9.70 7.33
C PRO A 493 30.97 8.89 8.29
N PHE A 494 30.65 7.61 8.51
CA PHE A 494 31.45 6.71 9.36
C PHE A 494 32.78 6.34 8.70
N ILE A 495 32.76 6.10 7.39
CA ILE A 495 33.99 5.86 6.63
C ILE A 495 34.89 7.09 6.71
N ARG A 496 34.34 8.30 6.58
CA ARG A 496 35.12 9.55 6.71
C ARG A 496 35.90 9.62 8.03
N LYS A 497 35.29 9.22 9.15
CA LYS A 497 35.95 9.25 10.48
C LYS A 497 37.16 8.32 10.59
N LEU A 498 37.24 7.26 9.80
CA LEU A 498 38.40 6.37 9.76
C LEU A 498 39.65 7.02 9.14
N PHE A 499 39.48 8.13 8.41
CA PHE A 499 40.53 8.83 7.66
C PHE A 499 40.73 10.29 8.13
N LEU A 500 40.53 10.55 9.43
CA LEU A 500 40.79 11.87 10.04
C LEU A 500 42.26 12.31 9.90
N SER A 501 43.18 11.36 9.82
CA SER A 501 44.59 11.58 9.47
C SER A 501 44.87 11.08 8.05
N GLN A 502 45.67 11.83 7.29
CA GLN A 502 46.06 11.48 5.92
C GLN A 502 46.70 10.08 5.89
N ARG A 503 46.03 9.11 5.24
CA ARG A 503 46.57 7.75 5.08
C ARG A 503 47.18 7.62 3.69
N VAL A 504 48.42 7.14 3.64
CA VAL A 504 49.15 6.88 2.41
C VAL A 504 49.02 5.40 2.10
N PHE A 505 48.42 5.07 0.96
CA PHE A 505 48.38 3.70 0.45
C PHE A 505 49.39 3.59 -0.68
N GLU A 506 50.41 2.78 -0.47
CA GLU A 506 51.40 2.44 -1.50
C GLU A 506 51.00 1.10 -2.11
N PHE A 507 50.52 1.13 -3.35
CA PHE A 507 50.30 -0.10 -4.12
C PHE A 507 51.55 -0.41 -4.94
N PHE A 508 52.22 -1.51 -4.59
CA PHE A 508 53.35 -2.08 -5.33
C PHE A 508 54.44 -1.06 -5.72
N GLY A 509 54.74 -0.07 -4.86
CA GLY A 509 55.82 0.91 -5.07
C GLY A 509 55.66 1.86 -6.27
N LEU A 510 54.57 1.79 -7.03
CA LEU A 510 54.35 2.54 -8.27
C LEU A 510 53.24 3.61 -8.13
N PHE A 511 52.27 3.40 -7.23
CA PHE A 511 51.17 4.33 -7.02
C PHE A 511 51.03 4.69 -5.53
N VAL A 512 51.34 5.94 -5.20
CA VAL A 512 51.16 6.52 -3.86
C VAL A 512 49.83 7.28 -3.83
N ILE A 513 48.79 6.67 -3.27
CA ILE A 513 47.49 7.33 -3.12
C ILE A 513 47.40 7.92 -1.71
N LYS A 514 47.49 9.25 -1.63
CA LYS A 514 47.26 10.01 -0.40
C LYS A 514 45.77 10.29 -0.24
N LEU A 515 45.09 9.48 0.56
CA LEU A 515 43.67 9.64 0.88
C LEU A 515 43.52 10.53 2.13
N ASP A 516 42.70 11.56 1.95
CA ASP A 516 42.29 12.48 3.00
C ASP A 516 40.76 12.41 3.12
N ALA A 517 40.21 12.77 4.29
CA ALA A 517 38.78 12.65 4.59
C ALA A 517 37.88 13.31 3.52
N ASN A 518 38.32 14.44 2.97
CA ASN A 518 37.60 15.15 1.92
C ASN A 518 37.65 14.43 0.57
N LYS A 519 38.79 13.81 0.21
CA LYS A 519 38.93 13.05 -1.05
C LYS A 519 38.06 11.80 -1.05
N ILE A 520 37.94 11.14 0.11
CA ILE A 520 37.06 9.97 0.27
C ILE A 520 35.59 10.35 0.14
N ASN A 521 35.17 11.48 0.72
CA ASN A 521 33.83 12.01 0.51
C ASN A 521 33.54 12.25 -0.98
N TYR A 522 34.43 12.95 -1.70
CA TYR A 522 34.23 13.18 -3.14
C TYR A 522 34.16 11.88 -3.95
N LEU A 523 34.96 10.87 -3.58
CA LEU A 523 34.95 9.57 -4.24
C LEU A 523 33.63 8.83 -4.00
N LEU A 524 33.15 8.77 -2.75
CA LEU A 524 31.92 8.06 -2.40
C LEU A 524 30.66 8.75 -2.93
N TYR A 525 30.54 10.08 -2.75
CA TYR A 525 29.43 10.84 -3.34
C TYR A 525 29.48 10.83 -4.87
N GLY A 526 30.69 10.93 -5.46
CA GLY A 526 30.90 10.81 -6.90
C GLY A 526 30.48 9.43 -7.44
N ALA A 527 30.81 8.36 -6.73
CA ALA A 527 30.38 7.00 -7.09
C ALA A 527 28.85 6.86 -7.05
N ILE A 528 28.19 7.39 -6.02
CA ILE A 528 26.71 7.37 -5.92
C ILE A 528 26.07 8.12 -7.09
N VAL A 529 26.54 9.33 -7.38
CA VAL A 529 26.05 10.12 -8.51
C VAL A 529 26.27 9.39 -9.83
N LEU A 530 27.45 8.79 -10.02
CA LEU A 530 27.80 8.06 -11.24
C LEU A 530 26.94 6.81 -11.43
N ILE A 531 26.68 6.05 -10.36
CA ILE A 531 25.76 4.89 -10.40
C ILE A 531 24.36 5.31 -10.84
N LEU A 532 23.83 6.40 -10.27
CA LEU A 532 22.50 6.91 -10.61
C LEU A 532 22.44 7.50 -12.03
N LEU A 533 23.50 8.19 -12.46
CA LEU A 533 23.61 8.71 -13.83
C LEU A 533 23.70 7.58 -14.86
N ILE A 534 24.50 6.55 -14.59
CA ILE A 534 24.57 5.34 -15.44
C ILE A 534 23.19 4.69 -15.52
N TYR A 535 22.50 4.54 -14.38
CA TYR A 535 21.14 4.00 -14.35
C TYR A 535 20.18 4.84 -15.21
N MET A 536 20.22 6.17 -15.10
CA MET A 536 19.42 7.08 -15.91
C MET A 536 19.75 6.97 -17.41
N ILE A 537 21.04 6.94 -17.78
CA ILE A 537 21.49 6.84 -19.17
C ILE A 537 21.06 5.51 -19.79
N ILE A 538 21.23 4.39 -19.08
CA ILE A 538 20.76 3.07 -19.52
C ILE A 538 19.25 3.10 -19.77
N SER A 539 18.50 3.75 -18.88
CA SER A 539 17.04 3.89 -19.00
C SER A 539 16.63 4.69 -20.24
N ILE A 540 17.36 5.78 -20.55
CA ILE A 540 17.16 6.59 -21.76
C ILE A 540 17.47 5.77 -23.03
N ILE A 541 18.58 5.02 -23.04
CA ILE A 541 18.94 4.17 -24.18
C ILE A 541 17.86 3.11 -24.41
N ARG A 542 17.38 2.49 -23.32
CA ARG A 542 16.34 1.47 -23.37
C ARG A 542 15.04 2.02 -23.97
N ILE A 543 14.57 3.18 -23.51
CA ILE A 543 13.34 3.77 -24.05
C ILE A 543 13.50 4.13 -25.54
N ARG A 544 14.66 4.66 -25.95
CA ARG A 544 14.93 5.01 -27.35
C ARG A 544 14.94 3.77 -28.25
N LYS A 545 15.54 2.67 -27.80
CA LYS A 545 15.53 1.38 -28.53
C LYS A 545 14.12 0.85 -28.72
N VAL A 546 13.31 0.93 -27.67
CA VAL A 546 11.93 0.43 -27.69
C VAL A 546 11.02 1.27 -28.59
N VAL A 547 11.24 2.59 -28.62
CA VAL A 547 10.53 3.50 -29.51
C VAL A 547 10.96 3.33 -30.97
N ASN A 548 12.23 3.08 -31.27
CA ASN A 548 12.70 2.93 -32.65
C ASN A 548 12.32 1.58 -33.30
N ASN A 549 12.04 0.56 -32.50
CA ASN A 549 11.67 -0.78 -32.98
C ASN A 549 10.17 -0.95 -33.29
N LYS A 550 9.35 0.11 -33.18
CA LYS A 550 7.90 0.11 -33.42
C LYS A 550 7.51 1.37 -34.18
#